data_AF-A0A3M1QEJ7-F1
#
_entry.id   AF-A0A3M1QEJ7-F1
#
_cell.length_a   1.000
_cell.length_b   1.000
_cell.length_c   1.000
_cell.angle_alpha   90.00
_cell.angle_beta   90.00
_cell.angle_gamma   90.00
#
_symmetry.space_group_name_H-M   'P 1'
#
loop_
_entity.id
_entity.type
_entity.pdbx_description
1 polymer ?
#
loop_
_entity_poly.entity_id
_entity_poly.type
_entity_poly.pdbx_seq_one_letter_code
_entity_poly.pdbx_strand_id
1 'polypeptide(L)'
;MWRFREISNRTVILLLTGMSIAASVGSLIVNLANGQSPSQWFQGWLQNFSTEMVGALLTFVLLQLIVEERRRREELSRAEHERKEQLIREMGSIDNGIAIRAVRELGAKKWLYDGTLVGASLWRANLQDCYLTAANLRNADLNRANFRDAKLVNACLQGARLFDADLQGARLDNAQFDEETILPDGSNWSPDVDMECFTNPEHPKFWRSKYPKSPAYGAERV
;
A
#
# COMPACT_ATOMS: atom_id res chain seq x y z
N MET A 1 -8.32 0.27 23.55
CA MET A 1 -9.40 -0.16 22.63
C MET A 1 -9.35 -1.65 22.24
N TRP A 2 -8.55 -2.51 22.90
CA TRP A 2 -8.42 -3.95 22.58
C TRP A 2 -9.22 -4.90 23.51
N ARG A 3 -9.78 -4.40 24.62
CA ARG A 3 -10.48 -5.24 25.63
C ARG A 3 -11.96 -5.51 25.36
N PHE A 4 -12.57 -4.89 24.35
CA PHE A 4 -14.00 -5.06 24.05
C PHE A 4 -14.30 -6.21 23.05
N ARG A 5 -13.28 -6.77 22.39
CA ARG A 5 -13.49 -7.73 21.28
C ARG A 5 -13.68 -9.18 21.70
N GLU A 6 -13.22 -9.56 22.90
CA GLU A 6 -13.31 -10.93 23.43
C GLU A 6 -14.65 -11.20 24.15
N ILE A 7 -15.37 -10.13 24.49
CA ILE A 7 -16.69 -10.18 25.14
C ILE A 7 -17.76 -10.64 24.13
N SER A 8 -17.58 -10.46 22.82
CA SER A 8 -18.65 -10.68 21.84
C SER A 8 -19.09 -12.14 21.73
N ASN A 9 -18.18 -13.10 21.58
CA ASN A 9 -18.58 -14.49 21.30
C ASN A 9 -19.17 -15.21 22.52
N ARG A 10 -18.56 -15.06 23.70
CA ARG A 10 -19.08 -15.68 24.94
C ARG A 10 -20.41 -15.08 25.37
N THR A 11 -20.56 -13.76 25.27
CA THR A 11 -21.77 -13.08 25.72
C THR A 11 -22.93 -13.31 24.76
N VAL A 12 -22.68 -13.37 23.45
CA VAL A 12 -23.72 -13.72 22.46
C VAL A 12 -24.17 -15.18 22.62
N ILE A 13 -23.25 -16.12 22.84
CA ILE A 13 -23.61 -17.52 23.12
C ILE A 13 -24.44 -17.59 24.41
N LEU A 14 -24.01 -16.92 25.48
CA LEU A 14 -24.76 -16.89 26.74
C LEU A 14 -26.15 -16.27 26.59
N LEU A 15 -26.29 -15.17 25.86
CA LEU A 15 -27.58 -14.52 25.60
C LEU A 15 -28.51 -15.40 24.76
N LEU A 16 -28.00 -16.04 23.70
CA LEU A 16 -28.79 -16.95 22.88
C LEU A 16 -29.24 -18.16 23.69
N THR A 17 -28.35 -18.77 24.49
CA THR A 17 -28.74 -19.88 25.38
C THR A 17 -29.74 -19.43 26.46
N GLY A 18 -29.59 -18.22 27.01
CA GLY A 18 -30.49 -17.67 28.01
C GLY A 18 -31.88 -17.36 27.46
N MET A 19 -31.98 -16.78 26.26
CA MET A 19 -33.26 -16.51 25.59
C MET A 19 -33.99 -17.81 25.23
N SER A 20 -33.27 -18.82 24.75
CA SER A 20 -33.84 -20.14 24.47
C SER A 20 -34.36 -20.82 25.74
N ILE A 21 -33.63 -20.75 26.87
CA ILE A 21 -34.10 -21.29 28.16
C ILE A 21 -35.36 -20.56 28.64
N ALA A 22 -35.39 -19.22 28.57
CA ALA A 22 -36.54 -18.42 29.01
C ALA A 22 -37.81 -18.70 28.20
N ALA A 23 -37.70 -18.79 26.87
CA ALA A 23 -38.83 -19.12 26.00
C ALA A 23 -39.38 -20.53 26.26
N SER A 24 -38.48 -21.48 26.56
CA SER A 24 -38.82 -22.88 26.88
C SER A 24 -39.59 -22.99 28.21
N VAL A 25 -39.11 -22.30 29.26
CA VAL A 25 -39.75 -22.30 30.57
C VAL A 25 -41.13 -21.62 30.53
N GLY A 26 -41.26 -20.51 29.79
CA GLY A 26 -42.55 -19.83 29.64
C GLY A 26 -43.61 -20.70 28.93
N SER A 27 -43.21 -21.39 27.86
CA SER A 27 -44.08 -22.33 27.13
C SER A 27 -44.52 -23.53 27.98
N LEU A 28 -43.64 -24.05 28.85
CA LEU A 28 -43.97 -25.15 29.77
C LEU A 28 -45.07 -24.73 30.76
N ILE A 29 -44.94 -23.54 31.36
CA ILE A 29 -45.90 -23.04 32.37
C ILE A 29 -47.29 -22.88 31.77
N VAL A 30 -47.39 -22.33 30.56
CA VAL A 30 -48.68 -22.14 29.86
C VAL A 30 -49.31 -23.49 29.50
N ASN A 31 -48.53 -24.46 29.05
CA ASN A 31 -49.07 -25.77 28.67
C ASN A 31 -49.49 -26.61 29.88
N LEU A 32 -48.77 -26.50 31.01
CA LEU A 32 -49.20 -27.10 32.28
C LEU A 32 -50.50 -26.47 32.78
N ALA A 33 -50.68 -25.16 32.65
CA ALA A 33 -51.92 -24.47 33.00
C ALA A 33 -53.12 -24.91 32.12
N ASN A 34 -52.85 -25.35 30.89
CA ASN A 34 -53.84 -25.89 29.96
C ASN A 34 -54.06 -27.43 30.08
N GLY A 35 -53.45 -28.08 31.08
CA GLY A 35 -53.64 -29.50 31.35
C GLY A 35 -52.87 -30.46 30.43
N GLN A 36 -51.92 -29.98 29.62
CA GLN A 36 -51.03 -30.86 28.85
C GLN A 36 -50.03 -31.57 29.76
N SER A 37 -49.75 -32.84 29.45
CA SER A 37 -48.74 -33.62 30.17
C SER A 37 -47.30 -33.13 29.85
N PRO A 38 -46.38 -33.13 30.83
CA PRO A 38 -45.00 -32.69 30.63
C PRO A 38 -44.27 -33.42 29.49
N SER A 39 -44.59 -34.70 29.27
CA SER A 39 -43.97 -35.52 28.23
C SER A 39 -44.42 -35.12 26.82
N GLN A 40 -45.70 -34.74 26.63
CA GLN A 40 -46.21 -34.26 25.35
C GLN A 40 -45.67 -32.88 24.99
N TRP A 41 -45.58 -31.98 25.97
CA TRP A 41 -44.88 -30.70 25.80
C TRP A 41 -43.42 -30.91 25.43
N PHE A 42 -42.71 -31.78 26.13
CA PHE A 42 -41.28 -32.01 25.92
C PHE A 42 -40.99 -32.54 24.51
N GLN A 43 -41.84 -33.42 23.97
CA GLN A 43 -41.72 -33.94 22.60
C GLN A 43 -41.93 -32.84 21.54
N GLY A 44 -42.97 -32.00 21.68
CA GLY A 44 -43.21 -30.89 20.75
C GLY A 44 -42.17 -29.78 20.87
N TRP A 45 -41.71 -29.51 22.08
CA TRP A 45 -40.61 -28.61 22.35
C TRP A 45 -39.32 -29.10 21.70
N LEU A 46 -38.93 -30.37 21.87
CA LEU A 46 -37.73 -30.95 21.25
C LEU A 46 -37.74 -30.82 19.72
N GLN A 47 -38.89 -31.02 19.07
CA GLN A 47 -39.01 -30.88 17.62
C GLN A 47 -38.78 -29.44 17.16
N ASN A 48 -39.45 -28.46 17.75
CA ASN A 48 -39.34 -27.04 17.36
C ASN A 48 -38.02 -26.40 17.80
N PHE A 49 -37.51 -26.80 18.96
CA PHE A 49 -36.22 -26.36 19.50
C PHE A 49 -35.06 -26.84 18.63
N SER A 50 -35.12 -28.07 18.12
CA SER A 50 -34.05 -28.64 17.29
C SER A 50 -33.86 -27.90 15.97
N THR A 51 -34.93 -27.53 15.26
CA THR A 51 -34.84 -26.86 13.96
C THR A 51 -34.43 -25.40 14.07
N GLU A 52 -34.96 -24.65 15.05
CA GLU A 52 -34.58 -23.26 15.29
C GLU A 52 -33.14 -23.14 15.84
N MET A 53 -32.73 -24.01 16.77
CA MET A 53 -31.37 -23.99 17.30
C MET A 53 -30.33 -24.42 16.28
N VAL A 54 -30.61 -25.44 15.46
CA VAL A 54 -29.68 -25.87 14.40
C VAL A 54 -29.51 -24.78 13.36
N GLY A 55 -30.60 -24.11 12.95
CA GLY A 55 -30.53 -22.95 12.04
C GLY A 55 -29.74 -21.78 12.63
N ALA A 56 -29.97 -21.45 13.90
CA ALA A 56 -29.24 -20.38 14.59
C ALA A 56 -27.74 -20.70 14.77
N LEU A 57 -27.40 -21.94 15.12
CA LEU A 57 -26.02 -22.40 15.24
C LEU A 57 -25.31 -22.40 13.89
N LEU A 58 -25.96 -22.91 12.83
CA LEU A 58 -25.42 -22.86 11.48
C LEU A 58 -25.19 -21.41 11.03
N THR A 59 -26.16 -20.54 11.25
CA THR A 59 -26.05 -19.11 10.92
C THR A 59 -24.91 -18.45 11.69
N PHE A 60 -24.78 -18.73 12.99
CA PHE A 60 -23.70 -18.20 13.82
C PHE A 60 -22.33 -18.68 13.33
N VAL A 61 -22.17 -19.98 13.06
CA VAL A 61 -20.91 -20.55 12.55
C VAL A 61 -20.55 -19.95 11.18
N LEU A 62 -21.52 -19.84 10.27
CA LEU A 62 -21.30 -19.20 8.97
C LEU A 62 -20.89 -17.74 9.12
N LEU A 63 -21.54 -16.99 10.01
CA LEU A 63 -21.16 -15.61 10.30
C LEU A 63 -19.74 -15.52 10.85
N GLN A 64 -19.34 -16.39 11.77
CA GLN A 64 -17.97 -16.42 12.30
C GLN A 64 -16.95 -16.69 11.19
N LEU A 65 -17.20 -17.69 10.32
CA LEU A 65 -16.31 -18.00 9.20
C LEU A 65 -16.18 -16.81 8.23
N ILE A 66 -17.29 -16.16 7.89
CA ILE A 66 -17.31 -14.99 7.02
C ILE A 66 -16.53 -13.82 7.66
N VAL A 67 -16.75 -13.56 8.95
CA VAL A 67 -16.08 -12.47 9.68
C VAL A 67 -14.58 -12.76 9.80
N GLU A 68 -14.19 -13.99 10.07
CA GLU A 68 -12.78 -14.36 10.22
C GLU A 68 -12.02 -14.30 8.90
N GLU A 69 -12.62 -14.78 7.81
CA GLU A 69 -12.03 -14.69 6.48
C GLU A 69 -11.88 -13.23 6.02
N ARG A 70 -12.90 -12.38 6.28
CA ARG A 70 -12.79 -10.94 6.03
C ARG A 70 -11.66 -10.31 6.84
N ARG A 71 -11.53 -10.69 8.11
CA ARG A 71 -10.47 -10.18 8.99
C ARG A 71 -9.08 -10.58 8.48
N ARG A 72 -8.87 -11.82 8.05
CA ARG A 72 -7.59 -12.27 7.47
C ARG A 72 -7.23 -11.50 6.21
N ARG A 73 -8.20 -11.25 5.32
CA ARG A 73 -8.00 -10.45 4.11
C ARG A 73 -7.64 -8.99 4.43
N GLU A 74 -8.30 -8.40 5.42
CA GLU A 74 -7.96 -7.06 5.90
C GLU A 74 -6.56 -7.01 6.51
N GLU A 75 -6.18 -7.98 7.33
CA GLU A 75 -4.85 -8.05 7.97
C GLU A 75 -3.74 -8.21 6.91
N LEU A 76 -3.94 -9.07 5.91
CA LEU A 76 -3.01 -9.22 4.78
C LEU A 76 -2.87 -7.93 3.98
N SER A 77 -3.98 -7.27 3.65
CA SER A 77 -3.97 -6.01 2.91
C SER A 77 -3.27 -4.89 3.69
N ARG A 78 -3.47 -4.82 5.01
CA ARG A 78 -2.77 -3.86 5.88
C ARG A 78 -1.28 -4.14 5.92
N ALA A 79 -0.88 -5.40 6.13
CA ALA A 79 0.53 -5.78 6.14
C ALA A 79 1.21 -5.48 4.80
N GLU A 80 0.51 -5.67 3.68
CA GLU A 80 1.00 -5.33 2.35
C GLU A 80 1.20 -3.81 2.20
N HIS A 81 0.23 -3.01 2.64
CA HIS A 81 0.33 -1.55 2.61
C HIS A 81 1.45 -1.03 3.51
N GLU A 82 1.58 -1.55 4.74
CA GLU A 82 2.67 -1.22 5.65
C GLU A 82 4.03 -1.58 5.05
N ARG A 83 4.14 -2.73 4.37
CA ARG A 83 5.37 -3.13 3.69
C ARG A 83 5.70 -2.21 2.52
N LYS A 84 4.71 -1.80 1.71
CA LYS A 84 4.90 -0.81 0.64
C LYS A 84 5.47 0.50 1.21
N GLU A 85 4.83 1.03 2.25
CA GLU A 85 5.26 2.27 2.93
C GLU A 85 6.66 2.16 3.54
N GLN A 86 7.01 0.99 4.08
CA GLN A 86 8.37 0.75 4.58
C GLN A 86 9.39 0.74 3.45
N LEU A 87 9.11 0.04 2.34
CA LEU A 87 10.01 -0.04 1.20
C LEU A 87 10.20 1.33 0.52
N ILE A 88 9.17 2.16 0.46
CA ILE A 88 9.31 3.55 -0.06
C ILE A 88 10.28 4.34 0.82
N ARG A 89 10.18 4.22 2.15
CA ARG A 89 11.12 4.87 3.08
C ARG A 89 12.54 4.35 2.94
N GLU A 90 12.71 3.05 2.80
CA GLU A 90 14.01 2.42 2.57
C GLU A 90 14.62 2.84 1.22
N MET A 91 13.79 2.93 0.17
CA MET A 91 14.18 3.47 -1.13
C MET A 91 14.61 4.94 -1.04
N GLY A 92 13.99 5.73 -0.16
CA GLY A 92 14.35 7.12 0.13
C GLY A 92 15.65 7.31 0.94
N SER A 93 16.32 6.22 1.31
CA SER A 93 17.55 6.28 2.13
C SER A 93 18.74 6.87 1.35
N ILE A 94 19.63 7.53 2.08
CA ILE A 94 20.93 8.01 1.58
C ILE A 94 21.92 6.83 1.41
N ASP A 95 21.63 5.70 2.05
CA ASP A 95 22.40 4.46 1.90
C ASP A 95 21.97 3.73 0.61
N ASN A 96 22.92 3.60 -0.32
CA ASN A 96 22.70 2.95 -1.61
C ASN A 96 22.32 1.46 -1.46
N GLY A 97 22.91 0.75 -0.51
CA GLY A 97 22.64 -0.67 -0.30
C GLY A 97 21.22 -0.91 0.21
N ILE A 98 20.69 -0.02 1.06
CA ILE A 98 19.29 -0.05 1.49
C ILE A 98 18.37 0.25 0.29
N ALA A 99 18.67 1.30 -0.46
CA ALA A 99 17.84 1.72 -1.59
C ALA A 99 17.77 0.66 -2.70
N ILE A 100 18.90 0.03 -3.07
CA ILE A 100 18.94 -1.06 -4.07
C ILE A 100 18.09 -2.25 -3.62
N ARG A 101 18.18 -2.64 -2.34
CA ARG A 101 17.35 -3.74 -1.81
C ARG A 101 15.87 -3.40 -1.90
N ALA A 102 15.50 -2.18 -1.52
CA ALA A 102 14.12 -1.72 -1.59
C ALA A 102 13.58 -1.72 -3.02
N VAL A 103 14.33 -1.15 -3.97
CA VAL A 103 13.97 -1.13 -5.40
C VAL A 103 13.81 -2.56 -5.96
N ARG A 104 14.71 -3.48 -5.58
CA ARG A 104 14.62 -4.89 -6.00
C ARG A 104 13.36 -5.56 -5.48
N GLU A 105 13.00 -5.34 -4.22
CA GLU A 105 11.79 -5.92 -3.62
C GLU A 105 10.51 -5.32 -4.23
N LEU A 106 10.47 -3.99 -4.42
CA LEU A 106 9.40 -3.29 -5.12
C LEU A 106 9.23 -3.85 -6.55
N GLY A 107 10.34 -4.07 -7.26
CA GLY A 107 10.33 -4.64 -8.61
C GLY A 107 9.83 -6.08 -8.64
N ALA A 108 10.29 -6.93 -7.71
CA ALA A 108 9.84 -8.33 -7.60
C ALA A 108 8.33 -8.43 -7.33
N LYS A 109 7.79 -7.48 -6.56
CA LYS A 109 6.37 -7.40 -6.25
C LYS A 109 5.56 -6.58 -7.26
N LYS A 110 6.18 -6.11 -8.34
CA LYS A 110 5.51 -5.35 -9.41
C LYS A 110 4.96 -4.00 -8.95
N TRP A 111 5.46 -3.48 -7.83
CA TRP A 111 5.04 -2.22 -7.21
C TRP A 111 5.77 -1.00 -7.77
N LEU A 112 6.82 -1.20 -8.58
CA LEU A 112 7.47 -0.08 -9.27
C LEU A 112 6.54 0.60 -10.29
N TYR A 113 5.59 -0.14 -10.88
CA TYR A 113 4.77 0.34 -11.99
C TYR A 113 3.26 0.40 -11.69
N ASP A 114 2.80 -0.12 -10.54
CA ASP A 114 1.38 -0.11 -10.14
C ASP A 114 0.90 1.26 -9.62
N GLY A 115 1.77 2.26 -9.61
CA GLY A 115 1.50 3.59 -9.08
C GLY A 115 1.85 3.77 -7.59
N THR A 116 2.43 2.76 -6.93
CA THR A 116 2.86 2.87 -5.52
C THR A 116 3.86 4.01 -5.28
N LEU A 117 4.67 4.36 -6.28
CA LEU A 117 5.67 5.43 -6.17
C LEU A 117 5.16 6.82 -6.58
N VAL A 118 3.88 6.94 -6.97
CA VAL A 118 3.30 8.24 -7.36
C VAL A 118 3.25 9.16 -6.14
N GLY A 119 3.88 10.33 -6.26
CA GLY A 119 3.98 11.28 -5.15
C GLY A 119 4.94 10.85 -4.03
N ALA A 120 5.73 9.80 -4.23
CA ALA A 120 6.65 9.31 -3.21
C ALA A 120 7.69 10.38 -2.83
N SER A 121 8.02 10.46 -1.54
CA SER A 121 9.09 11.32 -1.04
C SER A 121 10.41 10.56 -1.03
N LEU A 122 11.29 10.90 -1.96
CA LEU A 122 12.59 10.28 -2.21
C LEU A 122 13.70 11.35 -2.19
N TRP A 123 13.49 12.40 -1.39
CA TRP A 123 14.42 13.50 -1.23
C TRP A 123 15.78 12.99 -0.76
N ARG A 124 16.85 13.34 -1.50
CA ARG A 124 18.23 12.88 -1.25
C ARG A 124 18.43 11.36 -1.28
N ALA A 125 17.49 10.61 -1.88
CA ALA A 125 17.61 9.16 -2.02
C ALA A 125 18.86 8.80 -2.83
N ASN A 126 19.57 7.75 -2.40
CA ASN A 126 20.74 7.25 -3.11
C ASN A 126 20.38 6.06 -4.00
N LEU A 127 19.82 6.36 -5.17
CA LEU A 127 19.34 5.42 -6.17
C LEU A 127 20.39 5.11 -7.24
N GLN A 128 21.68 5.28 -6.92
CA GLN A 128 22.78 4.90 -7.79
C GLN A 128 22.71 3.40 -8.15
N ASP A 129 22.97 3.07 -9.42
CA ASP A 129 22.93 1.71 -9.97
C ASP A 129 21.56 1.00 -9.84
N CYS A 130 20.49 1.70 -9.46
CA CYS A 130 19.17 1.11 -9.30
C CYS A 130 18.50 0.77 -10.65
N TYR A 131 17.73 -0.33 -10.65
CA TYR A 131 16.92 -0.76 -11.79
C TYR A 131 15.48 -0.24 -11.62
N LEU A 132 15.17 0.88 -12.26
CA LEU A 132 13.87 1.57 -12.19
C LEU A 132 13.16 1.59 -13.56
N THR A 133 13.42 0.58 -14.39
CA THR A 133 12.81 0.46 -15.71
C THR A 133 11.29 0.38 -15.60
N ALA A 134 10.58 1.22 -16.36
CA ALA A 134 9.13 1.38 -16.33
C ALA A 134 8.55 1.78 -14.96
N ALA A 135 9.36 2.33 -14.04
CA ALA A 135 8.87 2.80 -12.76
C ALA A 135 7.93 4.01 -12.94
N ASN A 136 6.83 4.03 -12.19
CA ASN A 136 5.87 5.13 -12.16
C ASN A 136 6.22 6.09 -11.02
N LEU A 137 7.06 7.08 -11.30
CA LEU A 137 7.56 8.10 -10.38
C LEU A 137 6.82 9.44 -10.56
N ARG A 138 5.58 9.41 -11.07
CA ARG A 138 4.81 10.64 -11.30
C ARG A 138 4.67 11.46 -10.02
N ASN A 139 4.85 12.77 -10.11
CA ASN A 139 4.75 13.70 -8.98
C ASN A 139 5.70 13.40 -7.79
N ALA A 140 6.67 12.49 -7.94
CA ALA A 140 7.58 12.14 -6.87
C ALA A 140 8.53 13.30 -6.53
N ASP A 141 8.85 13.44 -5.25
CA ASP A 141 9.91 14.35 -4.79
C ASP A 141 11.26 13.64 -4.89
N LEU A 142 12.00 13.92 -5.96
CA LEU A 142 13.31 13.36 -6.27
C LEU A 142 14.43 14.41 -6.10
N ASN A 143 14.14 15.51 -5.40
CA ASN A 143 15.10 16.61 -5.30
C ASN A 143 16.37 16.11 -4.60
N ARG A 144 17.53 16.43 -5.18
CA ARG A 144 18.86 16.01 -4.71
C ARG A 144 19.08 14.49 -4.66
N ALA A 145 18.25 13.69 -5.31
CA ALA A 145 18.47 12.25 -5.40
C ALA A 145 19.71 11.94 -6.24
N ASN A 146 20.44 10.89 -5.89
CA ASN A 146 21.55 10.38 -6.68
C ASN A 146 21.04 9.25 -7.57
N PHE A 147 21.00 9.47 -8.88
CA PHE A 147 20.59 8.51 -9.91
C PHE A 147 21.76 8.06 -10.78
N ARG A 148 23.00 8.22 -10.29
CA ARG A 148 24.19 7.81 -11.05
C ARG A 148 24.05 6.40 -11.58
N ASP A 149 24.28 6.24 -12.89
CA ASP A 149 24.23 4.95 -13.58
C ASP A 149 22.90 4.16 -13.42
N ALA A 150 21.83 4.82 -12.95
CA ALA A 150 20.53 4.18 -12.75
C ALA A 150 19.82 3.92 -14.09
N LYS A 151 19.01 2.86 -14.15
CA LYS A 151 18.22 2.51 -15.34
C LYS A 151 16.78 3.00 -15.20
N LEU A 152 16.46 4.12 -15.81
CA LEU A 152 15.14 4.76 -15.85
C LEU A 152 14.45 4.60 -17.21
N VAL A 153 14.85 3.59 -17.98
CA VAL A 153 14.27 3.28 -19.30
C VAL A 153 12.75 3.10 -19.18
N ASN A 154 11.98 3.78 -20.02
CA ASN A 154 10.51 3.83 -19.98
C ASN A 154 9.89 4.32 -18.66
N ALA A 155 10.65 4.93 -17.73
CA ALA A 155 10.09 5.42 -16.47
C ALA A 155 9.16 6.62 -16.70
N CYS A 156 8.12 6.75 -15.89
CA CYS A 156 7.20 7.89 -15.92
C CYS A 156 7.62 8.90 -14.84
N LEU A 157 8.17 10.04 -15.27
CA LEU A 157 8.67 11.13 -14.42
C LEU A 157 7.81 12.40 -14.54
N GLN A 158 6.61 12.31 -15.11
CA GLN A 158 5.67 13.41 -15.27
C GLN A 158 5.33 14.06 -13.91
N GLY A 159 5.49 15.37 -13.81
CA GLY A 159 5.35 16.17 -12.59
C GLY A 159 6.38 15.89 -11.50
N ALA A 160 7.39 15.04 -11.76
CA ALA A 160 8.42 14.75 -10.76
C ALA A 160 9.34 15.96 -10.54
N ARG A 161 9.90 16.07 -9.35
CA ARG A 161 10.80 17.18 -8.99
C ARG A 161 12.22 16.65 -8.86
N LEU A 162 13.08 16.94 -9.85
CA LEU A 162 14.47 16.48 -9.92
C LEU A 162 15.47 17.59 -9.57
N PHE A 163 15.06 18.69 -8.93
CA PHE A 163 15.96 19.82 -8.63
C PHE A 163 17.22 19.33 -7.91
N ASP A 164 18.38 19.67 -8.47
CA ASP A 164 19.70 19.29 -7.97
C ASP A 164 19.94 17.75 -7.89
N ALA A 165 19.15 16.94 -8.61
CA ALA A 165 19.35 15.49 -8.71
C ALA A 165 20.50 15.13 -9.66
N ASP A 166 21.24 14.09 -9.32
CA ASP A 166 22.43 13.67 -10.06
C ASP A 166 22.10 12.54 -11.03
N LEU A 167 21.93 12.87 -12.32
CA LEU A 167 21.55 11.93 -13.37
C LEU A 167 22.77 11.41 -14.18
N GLN A 168 24.00 11.65 -13.72
CA GLN A 168 25.20 11.25 -14.45
C GLN A 168 25.21 9.74 -14.76
N GLY A 169 25.29 9.35 -16.03
CA GLY A 169 25.26 7.97 -16.49
C GLY A 169 23.87 7.31 -16.47
N ALA A 170 22.84 8.00 -15.98
CA ALA A 170 21.48 7.46 -15.94
C ALA A 170 20.95 7.22 -17.35
N ARG A 171 20.27 6.09 -17.54
CA ARG A 171 19.62 5.75 -18.81
C ARG A 171 18.17 6.19 -18.80
N LEU A 172 17.84 7.19 -19.61
CA LEU A 172 16.50 7.77 -19.72
C LEU A 172 15.81 7.42 -21.04
N ASP A 173 16.22 6.34 -21.71
CA ASP A 173 15.64 5.89 -22.98
C ASP A 173 14.10 5.78 -22.86
N ASN A 174 13.35 6.56 -23.65
CA ASN A 174 11.88 6.65 -23.61
C ASN A 174 11.27 7.01 -22.24
N ALA A 175 12.04 7.63 -21.33
CA ALA A 175 11.46 8.18 -20.11
C ALA A 175 10.45 9.29 -20.46
N GLN A 176 9.35 9.34 -19.72
CA GLN A 176 8.26 10.29 -19.97
C GLN A 176 8.37 11.47 -19.02
N PHE A 177 8.36 12.66 -19.58
CA PHE A 177 8.38 13.94 -18.88
C PHE A 177 7.21 14.80 -19.36
N ASP A 178 6.88 15.86 -18.62
CA ASP A 178 5.89 16.86 -18.99
C ASP A 178 6.33 18.26 -18.52
N GLU A 179 5.56 19.30 -18.87
CA GLU A 179 5.87 20.69 -18.53
C GLU A 179 5.85 20.98 -17.01
N GLU A 180 5.30 20.07 -16.20
CA GLU A 180 5.29 20.14 -14.74
C GLU A 180 6.55 19.52 -14.12
N THR A 181 7.33 18.78 -14.91
CA THR A 181 8.55 18.11 -14.45
C THR A 181 9.67 19.14 -14.26
N ILE A 182 10.19 19.23 -13.03
CA ILE A 182 11.34 20.11 -12.72
C ILE A 182 12.63 19.33 -12.95
N LEU A 183 13.51 19.87 -13.79
CA LEU A 183 14.81 19.31 -14.15
C LEU A 183 15.89 19.60 -13.11
N PRO A 184 17.07 18.93 -13.19
CA PRO A 184 18.16 19.14 -12.23
C PRO A 184 18.66 20.57 -12.07
N ASP A 185 18.64 21.36 -13.15
CA ASP A 185 19.01 22.77 -13.13
C ASP A 185 17.92 23.70 -12.57
N GLY A 186 16.73 23.15 -12.26
CA GLY A 186 15.57 23.89 -11.77
C GLY A 186 14.68 24.47 -12.85
N SER A 187 14.99 24.25 -14.13
CA SER A 187 14.08 24.56 -15.23
C SER A 187 12.95 23.53 -15.32
N ASN A 188 11.87 23.87 -16.03
CA ASN A 188 10.84 22.88 -16.37
C ASN A 188 11.24 22.16 -17.66
N TRP A 189 10.85 20.89 -17.76
CA TRP A 189 11.06 20.14 -19.00
C TRP A 189 10.29 20.76 -20.16
N SER A 190 10.91 20.78 -21.33
CA SER A 190 10.26 21.05 -22.61
C SER A 190 10.74 20.06 -23.67
N PRO A 191 9.98 19.85 -24.76
CA PRO A 191 10.37 18.93 -25.84
C PRO A 191 11.71 19.28 -26.51
N ASP A 192 12.16 20.53 -26.40
CA ASP A 192 13.40 21.03 -27.00
C ASP A 192 14.63 20.76 -26.11
N VAL A 193 14.44 20.34 -24.87
CA VAL A 193 15.54 20.06 -23.94
C VAL A 193 16.22 18.75 -24.31
N ASP A 194 17.50 18.83 -24.63
CA ASP A 194 18.36 17.66 -24.74
C ASP A 194 18.69 17.11 -23.35
N MET A 195 18.08 15.98 -23.00
CA MET A 195 18.27 15.32 -21.70
C MET A 195 19.68 14.74 -21.53
N GLU A 196 20.47 14.57 -22.59
CA GLU A 196 21.86 14.12 -22.47
C GLU A 196 22.73 15.11 -21.70
N CYS A 197 22.33 16.40 -21.63
CA CYS A 197 23.05 17.38 -20.84
C CYS A 197 23.02 17.08 -19.32
N PHE A 198 22.12 16.22 -18.85
CA PHE A 198 22.09 15.79 -17.44
C PHE A 198 22.71 14.40 -17.22
N THR A 199 22.86 13.60 -18.28
CA THR A 199 23.29 12.19 -18.18
C THR A 199 24.71 11.96 -18.69
N ASN A 200 25.16 12.64 -19.74
CA ASN A 200 26.44 12.37 -20.38
C ASN A 200 27.53 13.37 -19.95
N PRO A 201 28.58 12.95 -19.21
CA PRO A 201 29.69 13.82 -18.81
C PRO A 201 30.45 14.48 -19.96
N GLU A 202 30.41 13.90 -21.17
CA GLU A 202 31.07 14.39 -22.37
C GLU A 202 30.23 15.45 -23.12
N HIS A 203 28.96 15.63 -22.73
CA HIS A 203 28.09 16.61 -23.36
C HIS A 203 28.60 18.05 -23.10
N PRO A 204 28.67 18.94 -24.11
CA PRO A 204 29.23 20.29 -23.95
C PRO A 204 28.54 21.13 -22.88
N LYS A 205 27.24 20.94 -22.69
CA LYS A 205 26.42 21.62 -21.67
C LYS A 205 26.17 20.77 -20.41
N PHE A 206 27.05 19.80 -20.13
CA PHE A 206 26.83 18.87 -19.02
C PHE A 206 26.63 19.58 -17.68
N TRP A 207 25.54 19.24 -17.00
CA TRP A 207 25.13 19.80 -15.72
C TRP A 207 25.78 19.05 -14.54
N ARG A 208 26.24 19.77 -13.50
CA ARG A 208 26.90 19.21 -12.31
C ARG A 208 26.33 19.78 -11.00
N SER A 209 25.63 18.94 -10.23
CA SER A 209 25.02 19.24 -8.92
C SER A 209 25.94 19.96 -7.90
N LYS A 210 27.20 19.54 -7.75
CA LYS A 210 28.10 20.08 -6.71
C LYS A 210 28.62 21.49 -6.97
N TYR A 211 28.26 22.11 -8.09
CA TYR A 211 28.64 23.47 -8.42
C TYR A 211 27.38 24.26 -8.80
N PRO A 212 26.86 25.15 -7.93
CA PRO A 212 25.77 26.07 -8.29
C PRO A 212 26.15 27.07 -9.42
N LYS A 213 27.35 26.91 -10.01
CA LYS A 213 27.84 27.52 -11.25
C LYS A 213 28.54 26.45 -12.11
N SER A 214 27.78 25.48 -12.63
CA SER A 214 28.30 24.47 -13.59
C SER A 214 28.84 25.19 -14.86
N PRO A 215 29.85 24.64 -15.56
CA PRO A 215 30.67 25.36 -16.56
C PRO A 215 29.92 25.94 -17.78
N ALA A 216 28.64 25.61 -17.98
CA ALA A 216 27.82 26.19 -19.03
C ALA A 216 27.44 27.67 -18.78
N TYR A 217 27.70 28.23 -17.60
CA TYR A 217 27.33 29.61 -17.26
C TYR A 217 28.35 30.69 -17.70
N GLY A 218 29.37 30.34 -18.50
CA GLY A 218 30.45 31.25 -18.90
C GLY A 218 30.61 31.53 -20.39
N ALA A 219 29.79 30.95 -21.27
CA ALA A 219 30.08 30.98 -22.72
C ALA A 219 29.41 32.11 -23.51
N GLU A 220 28.48 32.90 -22.96
CA GLU A 220 27.85 34.00 -23.71
C GLU A 220 27.66 35.26 -22.83
N ARG A 221 28.78 35.94 -22.58
CA ARG A 221 28.82 37.40 -22.49
C ARG A 221 30.11 37.87 -23.16
N VAL A 222 30.04 38.00 -24.48
CA VAL A 222 30.90 38.88 -25.28
C VAL A 222 29.98 39.74 -26.14
#